data_AF-A0A0M4D4S2-F1
#
_entry.id   AF-A0A0M4D4S2-F1
#
_cell.length_a   1.000
_cell.length_b   1.000
_cell.length_c   1.000
_cell.angle_alpha   90.00
_cell.angle_beta   90.00
_cell.angle_gamma   90.00
#
_symmetry.space_group_name_H-M   'P 1'
#
loop_
_entity.id
_entity.type
_entity.pdbx_description
1 polymer ?
#
loop_
_entity_poly.entity_id
_entity_poly.type
_entity_poly.pdbx_seq_one_letter_code
_entity_poly.pdbx_strand_id
1 'polypeptide(L)'
;MQLTCPCCFAAFPVEAALESAAGRELMGVLAQAGPLARPLAAYLGCFRSASRALAWERALRLAREVMDLTGDQRALATALGQTVEALRSKRERGDARPLKNNNYLKQVLESVAATDQPARSDLTDRSDQAAPAAKGKRRQAIELLAAWAGDDWLRIEIAHGLSALTALPHLAPPGTDAVEMTAGVYETVIRRRVNIVEVDRGRVTEAFGELLKNSLKEWPEPSAVIAHLPRRPERHKLAADPSADDRAAALSAMAAIRAKL
;
A
#
# COMPACT_ATOMS: atom_id res chain seq x y z
N MET A 1 -19.76 37.81 -0.41
CA MET A 1 -20.05 36.55 -1.16
C MET A 1 -20.69 35.55 -0.18
N GLN A 2 -21.57 34.64 -0.62
CA GLN A 2 -22.20 33.64 0.27
C GLN A 2 -21.47 32.31 0.17
N LEU A 3 -21.28 31.64 1.31
CA LEU A 3 -20.76 30.27 1.40
C LEU A 3 -21.84 29.34 1.91
N THR A 4 -21.85 28.11 1.41
CA THR A 4 -22.72 27.04 1.90
C THR A 4 -21.87 25.97 2.56
N CYS A 5 -22.14 25.65 3.82
CA CYS A 5 -21.43 24.58 4.52
C CYS A 5 -21.76 23.22 3.86
N PRO A 6 -20.77 22.44 3.39
CA PRO A 6 -21.04 21.15 2.77
C PRO A 6 -21.52 20.08 3.77
N CYS A 7 -21.40 20.33 5.08
CA CYS A 7 -21.79 19.39 6.12
C CYS A 7 -23.23 19.58 6.60
N CYS A 8 -23.72 20.83 6.67
CA CYS A 8 -25.06 21.15 7.21
C CYS A 8 -25.90 22.06 6.31
N PHE A 9 -25.37 22.45 5.15
CA PHE A 9 -26.04 23.32 4.16
C PHE A 9 -26.43 24.71 4.66
N ALA A 10 -25.97 25.12 5.85
CA ALA A 10 -26.14 26.49 6.32
C ALA A 10 -25.44 27.46 5.36
N ALA A 11 -26.17 28.50 4.93
CA ALA A 11 -25.64 29.61 4.16
C ALA A 11 -25.19 30.73 5.09
N PHE A 12 -24.00 31.28 4.85
CA PHE A 12 -23.44 32.39 5.64
C PHE A 12 -22.54 33.28 4.77
N PRO A 13 -22.42 34.58 5.09
CA PRO A 13 -21.51 35.47 4.40
C PRO A 13 -20.06 35.02 4.60
N VAL A 14 -19.22 35.14 3.56
CA VAL A 14 -17.78 34.84 3.62
C VAL A 14 -17.11 35.59 4.78
N GLU A 15 -17.56 36.80 5.04
CA GLU A 15 -17.07 37.69 6.08
C GLU A 15 -17.21 37.04 7.46
N ALA A 16 -18.34 36.37 7.75
CA ALA A 16 -18.54 35.64 9.00
C ALA A 16 -17.59 34.44 9.16
N ALA A 17 -17.18 33.81 8.05
CA ALA A 17 -16.15 32.77 8.07
C ALA A 17 -14.77 33.32 8.50
N LEU A 18 -14.54 34.59 8.16
CA LEU A 18 -13.27 35.28 8.34
C LEU A 18 -13.22 36.14 9.61
N GLU A 19 -14.30 36.28 10.37
CA GLU A 19 -14.36 37.15 11.57
C GLU A 19 -13.40 36.72 12.68
N SER A 20 -13.13 35.42 12.81
CA SER A 20 -12.19 34.91 13.83
C SER A 20 -10.75 35.35 13.52
N ALA A 21 -10.15 36.11 14.44
CA ALA A 21 -8.73 36.46 14.37
C ALA A 21 -7.83 35.21 14.33
N ALA A 22 -8.11 34.23 15.20
CA ALA A 22 -7.39 32.96 15.21
C ALA A 22 -7.57 32.17 13.92
N GLY A 23 -8.77 32.20 13.32
CA GLY A 23 -9.04 31.61 12.01
C GLY A 23 -8.18 32.23 10.91
N ARG A 24 -8.14 33.57 10.83
CA ARG A 24 -7.29 34.29 9.86
C ARG A 24 -5.81 33.98 10.03
N GLU A 25 -5.32 33.98 11.27
CA GLU A 25 -3.92 33.62 11.57
C GLU A 25 -3.60 32.17 11.18
N LEU A 26 -4.51 31.22 11.45
CA LEU A 26 -4.32 29.83 11.05
C LEU A 26 -4.24 29.68 9.53
N MET A 27 -5.08 30.41 8.77
CA MET A 27 -4.98 30.42 7.30
C MET A 27 -3.64 30.99 6.84
N GLY A 28 -3.12 32.02 7.52
CA GLY A 28 -1.77 32.54 7.29
C GLY A 28 -0.67 31.50 7.54
N VAL A 29 -0.77 30.73 8.62
CA VAL A 29 0.15 29.62 8.93
C VAL A 29 0.09 28.56 7.83
N LEU A 30 -1.11 28.13 7.43
CA LEU A 30 -1.28 27.11 6.38
C LEU A 30 -0.77 27.57 5.02
N ALA A 31 -0.97 28.84 4.66
CA ALA A 31 -0.48 29.41 3.41
C ALA A 31 1.06 29.45 3.36
N GLN A 32 1.71 29.68 4.50
CA GLN A 32 3.17 29.74 4.62
C GLN A 32 3.82 28.36 4.86
N ALA A 33 3.03 27.33 5.19
CA ALA A 33 3.52 25.99 5.50
C ALA A 33 4.07 25.24 4.27
N GLY A 34 3.89 25.77 3.05
CA GLY A 34 4.40 25.16 1.82
C GLY A 34 3.95 23.70 1.65
N PRO A 35 4.87 22.73 1.51
CA PRO A 35 4.51 21.32 1.35
C PRO A 35 3.78 20.72 2.57
N LEU A 36 3.89 21.35 3.74
CA LEU A 36 3.23 20.90 4.96
C LEU A 36 1.75 21.30 5.06
N ALA A 37 1.28 22.22 4.22
CA ALA A 37 -0.07 22.80 4.34
C ALA A 37 -1.18 21.73 4.33
N ARG A 38 -1.14 20.82 3.34
CA ARG A 38 -2.12 19.72 3.21
C ARG A 38 -2.05 18.72 4.36
N PRO A 39 -0.90 18.11 4.69
CA PRO A 39 -0.83 17.14 5.78
C PRO A 39 -1.13 17.77 7.15
N LEU A 40 -0.74 19.03 7.39
CA LEU A 40 -1.08 19.76 8.61
C LEU A 40 -2.59 19.99 8.74
N ALA A 41 -3.26 20.43 7.67
CA ALA A 41 -4.70 20.62 7.68
C ALA A 41 -5.45 19.31 7.96
N ALA A 42 -5.01 18.21 7.34
CA ALA A 42 -5.58 16.88 7.58
C ALA A 42 -5.38 16.43 9.04
N TYR A 43 -4.19 16.66 9.60
CA TYR A 43 -3.85 16.34 10.98
C TYR A 43 -4.69 17.12 12.01
N LEU A 44 -4.93 18.42 11.78
CA LEU A 44 -5.84 19.20 12.65
C LEU A 44 -7.25 18.61 12.69
N GLY A 45 -7.71 18.02 11.58
CA GLY A 45 -8.96 17.27 11.49
C GLY A 45 -9.04 16.02 12.40
N CYS A 46 -7.91 15.55 12.95
CA CYS A 46 -7.89 14.43 13.89
C CYS A 46 -8.27 14.82 15.34
N PHE A 47 -8.32 16.12 15.67
CA PHE A 47 -8.64 16.62 17.01
C PHE A 47 -10.12 16.92 17.23
N ARG A 48 -10.95 16.93 16.18
CA ARG A 48 -12.39 17.12 16.31
C ARG A 48 -13.08 15.84 16.78
N SER A 49 -14.14 15.98 17.57
CA SER A 49 -15.05 14.87 17.87
C SER A 49 -16.03 14.67 16.71
N ALA A 50 -16.80 13.58 16.75
CA ALA A 50 -17.87 13.35 15.79
C ALA A 50 -18.94 14.45 15.81
N SER A 51 -19.18 15.06 16.98
CA SER A 51 -20.28 16.01 17.19
C SER A 51 -19.86 17.48 17.25
N ARG A 52 -18.56 17.80 17.37
CA ARG A 52 -18.11 19.19 17.57
C ARG A 52 -16.90 19.53 16.72
N ALA A 53 -16.96 20.70 16.09
CA ALA A 53 -15.84 21.29 15.38
C ALA A 53 -14.68 21.66 16.33
N LEU A 54 -13.46 21.66 15.80
CA LEU A 54 -12.28 22.15 16.50
C LEU A 54 -12.34 23.68 16.56
N ALA A 55 -12.19 24.27 17.75
CA ALA A 55 -12.14 25.72 17.92
C ALA A 55 -10.89 26.31 17.24
N TRP A 56 -11.01 27.49 16.63
CA TRP A 56 -9.95 28.14 15.87
C TRP A 56 -8.71 28.43 16.72
N GLU A 57 -8.89 28.90 17.95
CA GLU A 57 -7.79 29.21 18.88
C GLU A 57 -6.99 27.95 19.20
N ARG A 58 -7.68 26.83 19.41
CA ARG A 58 -7.04 25.53 19.66
C ARG A 58 -6.34 25.01 18.41
N ALA A 59 -6.96 25.14 17.25
CA ALA A 59 -6.37 24.72 15.97
C ALA A 59 -5.09 25.50 15.67
N LEU A 60 -5.10 26.83 15.86
CA LEU A 60 -3.95 27.69 15.69
C LEU A 60 -2.80 27.33 16.64
N ARG A 61 -3.11 27.13 17.92
CA ARG A 61 -2.10 26.72 18.92
C ARG A 61 -1.45 25.39 18.52
N LEU A 62 -2.26 24.38 18.19
CA LEU A 62 -1.76 23.07 17.75
C LEU A 62 -0.91 23.18 16.49
N ALA A 63 -1.32 23.99 15.50
CA ALA A 63 -0.58 24.18 14.27
C ALA A 63 0.81 24.78 14.52
N ARG A 64 0.90 25.81 15.37
CA ARG A 64 2.19 26.40 15.77
C ARG A 64 3.07 25.40 16.51
N GLU A 65 2.51 24.72 17.51
CA GLU A 65 3.23 23.67 18.23
C GLU A 65 3.81 22.60 17.30
N VAL A 66 3.08 22.22 16.24
CA VAL A 66 3.54 21.25 15.23
C VAL A 66 4.68 21.81 14.38
N MET A 67 4.55 23.05 13.91
CA MET A 67 5.60 23.73 13.13
C MET A 67 6.88 23.92 13.94
N ASP A 68 6.77 24.07 15.26
CA ASP A 68 7.89 24.22 16.18
C ASP A 68 8.54 22.87 16.58
N LEU A 69 7.98 21.71 16.18
CA LEU A 69 8.53 20.40 16.55
C LEU A 69 9.89 20.10 15.92
N THR A 70 10.11 20.54 14.68
CA THR A 70 11.33 20.26 13.93
C THR A 70 11.50 21.24 12.76
N GLY A 71 12.75 21.55 12.44
CA GLY A 71 13.09 22.26 11.20
C GLY A 71 13.08 21.37 9.95
N ASP A 72 13.05 20.05 10.11
CA ASP A 72 13.00 19.12 8.98
C ASP A 72 11.56 18.95 8.47
N GLN A 73 11.24 19.74 7.44
CA GLN A 73 9.93 19.72 6.81
C GLN A 73 9.59 18.38 6.12
N ARG A 74 10.59 17.60 5.68
CA ARG A 74 10.32 16.32 5.00
C ARG A 74 9.96 15.24 6.01
N ALA A 75 10.72 15.16 7.10
CA ALA A 75 10.41 14.26 8.21
C ALA A 75 9.04 14.61 8.82
N LEU A 76 8.75 15.90 9.02
CA LEU A 76 7.46 16.34 9.56
C LEU A 76 6.29 16.02 8.62
N ALA A 77 6.43 16.22 7.31
CA ALA A 77 5.40 15.88 6.33
C ALA A 77 5.06 14.39 6.37
N THR A 78 6.10 13.55 6.43
CA THR A 78 5.98 12.10 6.50
C THR A 78 5.29 11.67 7.80
N ALA A 79 5.73 12.21 8.94
CA ALA A 79 5.15 11.89 10.24
C ALA A 79 3.68 12.30 10.34
N LEU A 80 3.31 13.48 9.81
CA LEU A 80 1.92 13.92 9.74
C LEU A 80 1.07 12.98 8.89
N GLY A 81 1.55 12.59 7.70
CA GLY A 81 0.86 11.65 6.82
C GLY A 81 0.61 10.30 7.47
N GLN A 82 1.66 9.68 8.03
CA GLN A 82 1.56 8.41 8.75
C GLN A 82 0.61 8.50 9.94
N THR A 83 0.64 9.61 10.67
CA THR A 83 -0.24 9.84 11.81
C THR A 83 -1.71 9.90 11.39
N VAL A 84 -2.02 10.67 10.33
CA VAL A 84 -3.40 10.79 9.82
C VAL A 84 -3.92 9.44 9.35
N GLU A 85 -3.13 8.69 8.60
CA GLU A 85 -3.55 7.39 8.07
C GLU A 85 -3.78 6.38 9.21
N ALA A 86 -2.85 6.28 10.17
CA ALA A 86 -3.01 5.41 11.33
C ALA A 86 -4.28 5.72 12.14
N LEU A 87 -4.64 7.00 12.29
CA LEU A 87 -5.86 7.42 12.97
C LEU A 87 -7.12 7.17 12.14
N ARG A 88 -7.02 7.28 10.81
CA ARG A 88 -8.11 6.94 9.89
C ARG A 88 -8.43 5.45 9.97
N SER A 89 -7.42 4.59 9.88
CA SER A 89 -7.66 3.13 9.99
C SER A 89 -8.21 2.75 11.38
N LYS A 90 -7.82 3.45 12.45
CA LYS A 90 -8.41 3.26 13.80
C LYS A 90 -9.90 3.63 13.83
N ARG A 91 -10.28 4.73 13.19
CA ARG A 91 -11.68 5.16 13.06
C ARG A 91 -12.52 4.15 12.28
N GLU A 92 -11.98 3.60 11.19
CA GLU A 92 -12.63 2.55 10.40
C GLU A 92 -12.85 1.27 11.20
N ARG A 93 -11.97 0.97 12.16
CA ARG A 93 -12.13 -0.13 13.13
C ARG A 93 -13.01 0.20 14.34
N GLY A 94 -13.63 1.37 14.37
CA GLY A 94 -14.56 1.79 15.43
C GLY A 94 -13.93 2.60 16.57
N ASP A 95 -12.62 2.84 16.60
CA ASP A 95 -11.98 3.73 17.59
C ASP A 95 -11.93 5.17 17.05
N ALA A 96 -13.02 5.92 17.27
CA ALA A 96 -13.18 7.30 16.79
C ALA A 96 -12.73 8.39 17.79
N ARG A 97 -11.88 8.05 18.77
CA ARG A 97 -11.47 9.01 19.80
C ARG A 97 -10.61 10.14 19.22
N PRO A 98 -10.91 11.41 19.52
CA PRO A 98 -10.09 12.53 19.08
C PRO A 98 -8.73 12.55 19.77
N LEU A 99 -7.73 13.09 19.08
CA LEU A 99 -6.46 13.39 19.71
C LEU A 99 -6.62 14.47 20.79
N LYS A 100 -5.86 14.33 21.88
CA LYS A 100 -5.81 15.33 22.96
C LYS A 100 -4.69 16.34 22.77
N ASN A 101 -3.52 15.87 22.32
CA ASN A 101 -2.29 16.63 22.16
C ASN A 101 -1.41 16.05 21.04
N ASN A 102 -0.24 16.67 20.83
CA ASN A 102 0.72 16.31 19.78
C ASN A 102 1.66 15.14 20.15
N ASN A 103 1.45 14.45 21.29
CA ASN A 103 2.40 13.43 21.76
C ASN A 103 2.50 12.22 20.81
N TYR A 104 1.37 11.83 20.20
CA TYR A 104 1.38 10.74 19.21
C TYR A 104 2.20 11.13 17.98
N LEU A 105 2.09 12.38 17.51
CA LEU A 105 2.90 12.88 16.39
C LEU A 105 4.38 12.91 16.75
N LYS A 106 4.75 13.31 17.99
CA LYS A 106 6.14 13.28 18.46
C LYS A 106 6.74 11.87 18.39
N GLN A 107 6.01 10.85 18.82
CA GLN A 107 6.45 9.44 18.74
C GLN A 107 6.64 8.96 17.29
N VAL A 108 5.72 9.34 16.40
CA VAL A 108 5.85 9.01 14.97
C VAL A 108 7.04 9.77 14.36
N LEU A 109 7.24 11.03 14.73
CA LEU A 109 8.36 11.84 14.26
C LEU A 109 9.71 11.29 14.74
N GLU A 110 9.81 10.82 15.98
CA GLU A 110 10.98 10.11 16.50
C GLU A 110 11.25 8.83 15.70
N SER A 111 10.21 8.09 15.35
CA SER A 111 10.32 6.87 14.54
C SER A 111 10.79 7.17 13.12
N VAL A 112 10.28 8.25 12.51
CA VAL A 112 10.71 8.74 11.19
C VAL A 112 12.16 9.22 11.25
N ALA A 113 12.54 10.01 12.25
CA ALA A 113 13.90 10.51 12.43
C ALA A 113 14.92 9.39 12.73
N ALA A 114 14.52 8.34 13.46
CA ALA A 114 15.35 7.15 13.68
C ALA A 114 15.51 6.32 12.40
N THR A 115 14.50 6.33 11.52
CA THR A 115 14.58 5.69 10.19
C THR A 115 15.45 6.51 9.22
N ASP A 116 15.55 7.82 9.44
CA ASP A 116 16.21 8.79 8.56
C ASP A 116 17.58 9.28 9.10
N GLN A 117 18.13 8.70 10.17
CA GLN A 117 19.47 9.03 10.66
C GLN A 117 20.57 8.26 9.89
N PRO A 118 21.42 8.93 9.08
CA PRO A 118 22.74 8.43 8.74
C PRO A 118 23.72 8.79 9.87
N ALA A 119 24.69 7.91 10.13
CA ALA A 119 25.83 8.23 10.99
C ALA A 119 26.51 9.52 10.50
N ARG A 120 26.65 10.51 11.39
CA ARG A 120 27.38 11.74 11.11
C ARG A 120 28.89 11.46 11.05
N SER A 121 29.53 11.83 9.94
CA SER A 121 30.96 12.14 9.90
C SER A 121 31.18 13.40 9.07
N ASP A 122 31.92 14.33 9.66
CA ASP A 122 32.25 15.66 9.14
C ASP A 122 33.08 15.62 7.85
N LEU A 123 32.76 16.57 6.97
CA LEU A 123 33.59 17.28 5.99
C LEU A 123 34.87 16.58 5.49
N THR A 124 34.84 16.07 4.25
CA THR A 124 35.68 16.55 3.12
C THR A 124 35.34 15.80 1.82
N ASP A 125 35.28 16.57 0.74
CA ASP A 125 35.47 16.23 -0.67
C ASP A 125 34.78 14.97 -1.27
N ARG A 126 33.69 15.27 -2.00
CA ARG A 126 33.32 14.80 -3.35
C ARG A 126 33.43 13.31 -3.73
N SER A 127 32.31 12.90 -4.33
CA SER A 127 32.05 11.73 -5.21
C SER A 127 31.97 10.35 -4.56
N ASP A 128 30.88 9.66 -4.92
CA ASP A 128 30.58 8.24 -4.74
C ASP A 128 30.39 7.72 -3.32
N GLN A 129 29.10 7.59 -2.93
CA GLN A 129 28.60 6.40 -2.21
C GLN A 129 27.07 6.40 -2.02
N ALA A 130 26.40 5.67 -2.89
CA ALA A 130 25.05 5.16 -2.68
C ALA A 130 25.11 3.74 -2.08
N ALA A 131 25.22 3.59 -0.76
CA ALA A 131 25.01 2.27 -0.10
C ALA A 131 24.94 2.39 1.44
N PRO A 132 23.84 2.93 2.01
CA PRO A 132 23.14 2.13 3.03
C PRO A 132 21.61 2.14 2.91
N ALA A 133 21.01 3.18 2.30
CA ALA A 133 19.55 3.35 2.20
C ALA A 133 18.86 2.37 1.23
N ALA A 134 19.59 1.84 0.25
CA ALA A 134 19.04 0.93 -0.77
C ALA A 134 18.64 -0.44 -0.20
N LYS A 135 19.33 -0.91 0.86
CA LYS A 135 19.00 -2.19 1.52
C LYS A 135 17.68 -2.09 2.29
N GLY A 136 17.43 -0.95 2.96
CA GLY A 136 16.18 -0.69 3.68
C GLY A 136 14.96 -0.59 2.75
N LYS A 137 15.09 0.15 1.64
CA LYS A 137 14.01 0.32 0.65
C LYS A 137 13.62 -1.00 -0.04
N ARG A 138 14.60 -1.85 -0.36
CA ARG A 138 14.35 -3.17 -0.94
C ARG A 138 13.62 -4.09 0.02
N ARG A 139 14.02 -4.08 1.29
CA ARG A 139 13.31 -4.82 2.34
C ARG A 139 11.87 -4.33 2.51
N GLN A 140 11.66 -3.02 2.54
CA GLN A 140 10.33 -2.43 2.62
C GLN A 140 9.45 -2.83 1.42
N ALA A 141 10.00 -2.82 0.20
CA ALA A 141 9.29 -3.27 -0.99
C ALA A 141 8.87 -4.76 -0.90
N ILE A 142 9.73 -5.63 -0.36
CA ILE A 142 9.40 -7.05 -0.14
C ILE A 142 8.28 -7.20 0.90
N GLU A 143 8.31 -6.43 1.99
CA GLU A 143 7.27 -6.46 3.03
C GLU A 143 5.91 -5.98 2.48
N LEU A 144 5.90 -4.93 1.66
CA LEU A 144 4.69 -4.44 0.97
C LEU A 144 4.13 -5.46 -0.02
N LEU A 145 5.00 -6.12 -0.80
CA LEU A 145 4.58 -7.18 -1.73
C LEU A 145 3.95 -8.37 -0.99
N ALA A 146 4.52 -8.77 0.15
CA ALA A 146 3.96 -9.82 1.00
C ALA A 146 2.61 -9.41 1.59
N ALA A 147 2.46 -8.16 2.05
CA ALA A 147 1.21 -7.64 2.58
C ALA A 147 0.11 -7.55 1.50
N TRP A 148 0.46 -7.08 0.29
CA TRP A 148 -0.43 -7.00 -0.86
C TRP A 148 -0.96 -8.39 -1.29
N ALA A 149 -0.14 -9.43 -1.14
CA ALA A 149 -0.51 -10.78 -1.57
C ALA A 149 -1.73 -11.34 -0.84
N GLY A 150 -1.80 -11.13 0.49
CA GLY A 150 -2.83 -11.74 1.33
C GLY A 150 -2.89 -13.27 1.16
N ASP A 151 -4.10 -13.80 1.03
CA ASP A 151 -4.35 -15.25 0.93
C ASP A 151 -4.63 -15.74 -0.52
N ASP A 152 -4.54 -14.86 -1.52
CA ASP A 152 -4.77 -15.24 -2.92
C ASP A 152 -3.53 -15.95 -3.49
N TRP A 153 -3.72 -17.19 -3.93
CA TRP A 153 -2.61 -18.03 -4.44
C TRP A 153 -1.81 -17.37 -5.56
N LEU A 154 -2.46 -16.63 -6.47
CA LEU A 154 -1.78 -16.02 -7.61
C LEU A 154 -0.99 -14.79 -7.16
N ARG A 155 -1.57 -13.99 -6.27
CA ARG A 155 -0.87 -12.84 -5.70
C ARG A 155 0.34 -13.27 -4.88
N ILE A 156 0.27 -14.38 -4.16
CA ILE A 156 1.41 -14.97 -3.44
C ILE A 156 2.55 -15.29 -4.41
N GLU A 157 2.27 -16.00 -5.52
CA GLU A 157 3.31 -16.34 -6.50
C GLU A 157 3.90 -15.10 -7.20
N ILE A 158 3.05 -14.11 -7.53
CA ILE A 158 3.52 -12.83 -8.09
C ILE A 158 4.39 -12.07 -7.09
N ALA A 159 3.98 -11.98 -5.82
CA ALA A 159 4.74 -11.31 -4.78
C ALA A 159 6.10 -11.97 -4.54
N HIS A 160 6.17 -13.30 -4.55
CA HIS A 160 7.44 -14.02 -4.47
C HIS A 160 8.36 -13.72 -5.66
N GLY A 161 7.82 -13.76 -6.89
CA GLY A 161 8.58 -13.46 -8.11
C GLY A 161 9.11 -12.02 -8.14
N LEU A 162 8.26 -11.04 -7.83
CA LEU A 162 8.64 -9.62 -7.78
C LEU A 162 9.61 -9.33 -6.62
N SER A 163 9.49 -10.04 -5.49
CA SER A 163 10.43 -9.92 -4.37
C SER A 163 11.82 -10.41 -4.77
N ALA A 164 11.90 -11.51 -5.52
CA ALA A 164 13.17 -12.01 -6.05
C ALA A 164 13.80 -11.02 -7.04
N LEU A 165 13.01 -10.38 -7.90
CA LEU A 165 13.49 -9.31 -8.80
C LEU A 165 13.99 -8.09 -8.01
N THR A 166 13.28 -7.70 -6.93
CA THR A 166 13.68 -6.60 -6.03
C THR A 166 15.03 -6.86 -5.34
N ALA A 167 15.34 -8.14 -5.09
CA ALA A 167 16.60 -8.54 -4.48
C ALA A 167 17.81 -8.40 -5.42
N LEU A 168 17.61 -8.31 -6.75
CA LEU A 168 18.71 -8.20 -7.72
C LEU A 168 19.43 -6.84 -7.62
N PRO A 169 20.75 -6.80 -7.37
CA PRO A 169 21.48 -5.55 -7.09
C PRO A 169 21.48 -4.57 -8.26
N HIS A 170 21.58 -5.08 -9.49
CA HIS A 170 21.69 -4.29 -10.72
C HIS A 170 20.33 -3.82 -11.27
N LEU A 171 19.23 -4.40 -10.80
CA LEU A 171 17.90 -4.06 -11.25
C LEU A 171 17.36 -2.91 -10.41
N ALA A 172 16.90 -1.84 -11.05
CA ALA A 172 16.22 -0.75 -10.37
C ALA A 172 14.76 -1.16 -10.12
N PRO A 173 14.35 -1.43 -8.85
CA PRO A 173 12.96 -1.76 -8.57
C PRO A 173 12.06 -0.52 -8.70
N PRO A 174 10.75 -0.71 -8.91
CA PRO A 174 9.78 0.35 -8.75
C PRO A 174 9.90 0.97 -7.34
N GLY A 175 9.56 2.25 -7.22
CA GLY A 175 9.50 2.93 -5.93
C GLY A 175 8.59 2.20 -4.94
N THR A 176 8.87 2.30 -3.65
CA THR A 176 8.06 1.67 -2.60
C THR A 176 6.63 2.18 -2.58
N ASP A 177 6.40 3.41 -3.05
CA ASP A 177 5.11 4.05 -3.28
C ASP A 177 4.33 3.49 -4.48
N ALA A 178 5.00 2.78 -5.40
CA ALA A 178 4.41 2.21 -6.60
C ALA A 178 4.37 0.66 -6.60
N VAL A 179 5.03 0.00 -5.64
CA VAL A 179 5.26 -1.46 -5.69
C VAL A 179 3.97 -2.28 -5.71
N GLU A 180 2.96 -1.89 -4.93
CA GLU A 180 1.64 -2.55 -4.88
C GLU A 180 0.86 -2.34 -6.18
N MET A 181 0.95 -1.14 -6.76
CA MET A 181 0.32 -0.83 -8.04
C MET A 181 0.96 -1.66 -9.17
N THR A 182 2.29 -1.76 -9.20
CA THR A 182 3.01 -2.63 -10.13
C THR A 182 2.58 -4.08 -9.97
N ALA A 183 2.49 -4.60 -8.75
CA ALA A 183 2.01 -5.95 -8.49
C ALA A 183 0.56 -6.18 -8.98
N GLY A 184 -0.33 -5.20 -8.79
CA GLY A 184 -1.70 -5.23 -9.32
C GLY A 184 -1.78 -5.27 -10.85
N VAL A 185 -0.86 -4.59 -11.55
CA VAL A 185 -0.77 -4.67 -13.01
C VAL A 185 -0.35 -6.08 -13.45
N TYR A 186 0.64 -6.68 -12.78
CA TYR A 186 1.05 -8.06 -13.03
C TYR A 186 -0.11 -9.05 -12.80
N GLU A 187 -0.85 -8.90 -11.70
CA GLU A 187 -2.03 -9.71 -11.42
C GLU A 187 -3.06 -9.61 -12.54
N THR A 188 -3.41 -8.39 -12.95
CA THR A 188 -4.43 -8.14 -13.99
C THR A 188 -4.08 -8.80 -15.31
N VAL A 189 -2.79 -8.81 -15.67
CA VAL A 189 -2.30 -9.37 -16.92
C VAL A 189 -2.19 -10.89 -16.85
N ILE A 190 -1.60 -11.42 -15.78
CA ILE A 190 -1.34 -12.87 -15.63
C ILE A 190 -2.63 -13.65 -15.36
N ARG A 191 -3.54 -13.12 -14.54
CA ARG A 191 -4.83 -13.77 -14.17
C ARG A 191 -5.70 -14.10 -15.39
N ARG A 192 -5.52 -13.41 -16.52
CA ARG A 192 -6.21 -13.72 -17.80
C ARG A 192 -5.75 -15.04 -18.44
N ARG A 193 -4.61 -15.60 -18.00
CA ARG A 193 -3.98 -16.81 -18.57
C ARG A 193 -3.89 -17.96 -17.57
N VAL A 194 -4.08 -17.68 -16.28
CA VAL A 194 -4.00 -18.66 -15.18
C VAL A 194 -5.25 -18.58 -14.32
N ASN A 195 -5.92 -19.71 -14.16
CA ASN A 195 -7.20 -19.79 -13.46
C ASN A 195 -7.44 -21.12 -12.71
N ILE A 196 -6.48 -22.05 -12.75
CA ILE A 196 -6.57 -23.34 -12.06
C ILE A 196 -5.32 -23.48 -11.19
N VAL A 197 -5.49 -23.44 -9.86
CA VAL A 197 -4.37 -23.38 -8.90
C VAL A 197 -3.43 -24.56 -9.07
N GLU A 198 -3.98 -25.77 -9.15
CA GLU A 198 -3.25 -27.04 -9.19
C GLU A 198 -2.38 -27.17 -10.45
N VAL A 199 -2.81 -26.52 -11.54
CA VAL A 199 -2.13 -26.59 -12.84
C VAL A 199 -1.22 -25.39 -13.05
N ASP A 200 -1.65 -24.21 -12.61
CA ASP A 200 -1.03 -22.96 -13.01
C ASP A 200 -0.06 -22.40 -11.95
N ARG A 201 -0.16 -22.81 -10.68
CA ARG A 201 0.75 -22.34 -9.64
C ARG A 201 2.21 -22.61 -9.99
N GLY A 202 2.55 -23.87 -10.28
CA GLY A 202 3.91 -24.24 -10.68
C GLY A 202 4.37 -23.54 -11.96
N ARG A 203 3.46 -23.32 -12.92
CA ARG A 203 3.75 -22.61 -14.18
C ARG A 203 4.16 -21.17 -13.93
N VAL A 204 3.47 -20.47 -13.01
CA VAL A 204 3.81 -19.07 -12.65
C VAL A 204 5.16 -19.02 -11.93
N THR A 205 5.40 -19.92 -10.98
CA THR A 205 6.69 -20.01 -10.27
C THR A 205 7.84 -20.27 -11.26
N GLU A 206 7.66 -21.19 -12.21
CA GLU A 206 8.64 -21.51 -13.25
C GLU A 206 8.88 -20.31 -14.19
N ALA A 207 7.84 -19.59 -14.59
CA ALA A 207 7.96 -18.41 -15.44
C ALA A 207 8.84 -17.31 -14.80
N PHE A 208 8.64 -17.01 -13.52
CA PHE A 208 9.51 -16.10 -12.79
C PHE A 208 10.92 -16.67 -12.61
N GLY A 209 11.06 -17.98 -12.40
CA GLY A 209 12.35 -18.67 -12.35
C GLY A 209 13.16 -18.53 -13.64
N GLU A 210 12.53 -18.75 -14.80
CA GLU A 210 13.16 -18.54 -16.11
C GLU A 210 13.48 -17.07 -16.37
N LEU A 211 12.60 -16.16 -15.99
CA LEU A 211 12.82 -14.73 -16.10
C LEU A 211 14.05 -14.27 -15.29
N LEU A 212 14.28 -14.83 -14.11
CA LEU A 212 15.44 -14.56 -13.25
C LEU A 212 16.76 -15.15 -13.76
N LYS A 213 16.70 -16.23 -14.56
CA LYS A 213 17.89 -16.79 -15.22
C LYS A 213 18.40 -15.89 -16.35
N ASN A 214 17.52 -15.07 -16.92
CA ASN A 214 17.89 -14.12 -17.96
C ASN A 214 18.59 -12.89 -17.37
N SER A 215 19.61 -12.38 -18.08
CA SER A 215 20.30 -11.14 -17.70
C SER A 215 19.40 -9.93 -17.95
N LEU A 216 18.58 -9.59 -16.96
CA LEU A 216 17.69 -8.42 -17.01
C LEU A 216 18.49 -7.13 -16.83
N LYS A 217 18.35 -6.21 -17.80
CA LYS A 217 18.93 -4.86 -17.72
C LYS A 217 17.98 -3.86 -17.06
N GLU A 218 16.68 -4.10 -17.21
CA GLU A 218 15.60 -3.21 -16.77
C GLU A 218 14.50 -4.03 -16.11
N TRP A 219 13.71 -3.39 -15.26
CA TRP A 219 12.60 -4.05 -14.60
C TRP A 219 11.63 -4.62 -15.64
N PRO A 220 11.28 -5.91 -15.55
CA PRO A 220 10.51 -6.56 -16.58
C PRO A 220 9.07 -6.00 -16.64
N GLU A 221 8.49 -6.01 -17.83
CA GLU A 221 7.06 -5.80 -18.03
C GLU A 221 6.29 -7.10 -17.77
N PRO A 222 4.98 -7.04 -17.41
CA PRO A 222 4.17 -8.24 -17.18
C PRO A 222 4.15 -9.23 -18.36
N SER A 223 4.34 -8.73 -19.58
CA SER A 223 4.43 -9.55 -20.80
C SER A 223 5.65 -10.47 -20.80
N ALA A 224 6.74 -10.11 -20.12
CA ALA A 224 7.93 -10.94 -19.99
C ALA A 224 7.64 -12.22 -19.21
N VAL A 225 6.84 -12.14 -18.13
CA VAL A 225 6.39 -13.32 -17.38
C VAL A 225 5.52 -14.21 -18.26
N ILE A 226 4.62 -13.62 -19.06
CA ILE A 226 3.78 -14.40 -19.98
C ILE A 226 4.63 -15.13 -21.03
N ALA A 227 5.68 -14.48 -21.55
CA ALA A 227 6.56 -15.09 -22.54
C ALA A 227 7.29 -16.33 -22.00
N HIS A 228 7.58 -16.35 -20.69
CA HIS A 228 8.19 -17.48 -20.00
C HIS A 228 7.19 -18.46 -19.38
N LEU A 229 5.88 -18.23 -19.55
CA LEU A 229 4.87 -19.11 -18.98
C LEU A 229 4.84 -20.46 -19.72
N PRO A 230 5.16 -21.59 -19.07
CA PRO A 230 5.15 -22.90 -19.70
C PRO A 230 3.77 -23.22 -20.29
N ARG A 231 3.71 -24.05 -21.33
CA ARG A 231 2.42 -24.49 -21.89
C ARG A 231 1.64 -25.25 -20.82
N ARG A 232 0.31 -25.07 -20.83
CA ARG A 232 -0.57 -25.84 -19.96
C ARG A 232 -0.50 -27.32 -20.38
N PRO A 233 -0.40 -28.28 -19.43
CA PRO A 233 -0.52 -29.70 -19.73
C PRO A 233 -1.78 -29.97 -20.55
N GLU A 234 -1.69 -30.88 -21.50
CA GLU A 234 -2.85 -31.26 -22.30
C GLU A 234 -3.95 -31.81 -21.39
N ARG A 235 -5.16 -31.27 -21.55
CA ARG A 235 -6.32 -31.85 -20.90
C ARG A 235 -6.57 -33.20 -21.56
N HIS A 236 -6.31 -34.28 -20.82
CA HIS A 236 -6.78 -35.58 -21.24
C HIS A 236 -8.31 -35.48 -21.34
N LYS A 237 -8.86 -35.68 -22.54
CA LYS A 237 -10.31 -35.72 -22.70
C LYS A 237 -10.80 -36.88 -21.85
N LEU A 238 -11.84 -36.65 -21.04
CA LEU A 238 -12.59 -37.76 -20.48
C LEU A 238 -12.95 -38.69 -21.64
N ALA A 239 -12.80 -40.00 -21.43
CA ALA A 239 -13.28 -40.97 -22.40
C ALA A 239 -14.74 -40.64 -22.75
N ALA A 240 -15.16 -40.99 -23.96
CA ALA A 240 -16.53 -40.77 -24.41
C ALA A 240 -17.53 -41.21 -23.33
N ASP A 241 -18.69 -40.57 -23.30
CA ASP A 241 -19.75 -40.91 -22.35
C ASP A 241 -19.89 -42.44 -22.26
N PRO A 242 -19.89 -43.03 -21.06
CA PRO A 242 -19.96 -44.47 -20.90
C PRO A 242 -21.15 -44.99 -21.68
N SER A 243 -20.94 -46.07 -22.43
CA SER A 243 -21.99 -46.67 -23.26
C SER A 243 -23.16 -47.11 -22.39
N ALA A 244 -24.31 -47.37 -23.01
CA ALA A 244 -25.45 -47.94 -22.28
C ALA A 244 -25.07 -49.23 -21.54
N ASP A 245 -24.17 -50.02 -22.14
CA ASP A 245 -23.65 -51.27 -21.58
C ASP A 245 -22.72 -51.01 -20.39
N ASP A 246 -21.84 -50.02 -20.47
CA ASP A 246 -20.96 -49.62 -19.34
C ASP A 246 -21.78 -49.13 -18.14
N ARG A 247 -22.88 -48.40 -18.40
CA ARG A 247 -23.79 -47.92 -17.36
C ARG A 247 -24.57 -49.07 -16.72
N ALA A 248 -25.04 -50.03 -17.51
CA ALA A 248 -25.73 -51.20 -17.01
C ALA A 248 -24.81 -52.11 -16.18
N ALA A 249 -23.56 -52.28 -16.62
CA ALA A 249 -22.52 -53.01 -15.89
C ALA A 249 -22.18 -52.33 -14.55
N ALA A 250 -22.02 -51.01 -14.53
CA ALA A 250 -21.78 -50.25 -13.30
C ALA A 250 -22.94 -50.36 -12.30
N LEU A 251 -24.20 -50.25 -12.76
CA LEU A 251 -25.39 -50.42 -11.93
C LEU A 251 -25.47 -51.83 -11.32
N SER A 252 -25.13 -52.85 -12.11
CA SER A 252 -25.11 -54.24 -11.66
C SER A 252 -24.00 -54.50 -10.63
N ALA A 253 -22.82 -53.91 -10.84
CA ALA A 253 -21.71 -53.98 -9.89
C ALA A 253 -22.06 -53.28 -8.57
N MET A 254 -22.72 -52.13 -8.62
CA MET A 254 -23.20 -51.42 -7.42
C MET A 254 -24.26 -52.25 -6.66
N ALA A 255 -25.18 -52.92 -7.37
CA ALA A 255 -26.17 -53.79 -6.75
C ALA A 255 -25.51 -55.00 -6.05
N ALA A 256 -24.48 -55.59 -6.66
CA ALA A 256 -23.75 -56.72 -6.08
C ALA A 256 -22.93 -56.32 -4.83
N ILE A 257 -22.35 -55.11 -4.81
CA ILE A 257 -21.67 -54.58 -3.62
C ILE A 257 -22.68 -54.31 -2.51
N ARG A 258 -23.84 -53.73 -2.85
CA ARG A 258 -24.92 -53.46 -1.89
C ARG A 258 -25.51 -54.74 -1.29
N ALA A 259 -25.49 -55.86 -2.01
CA ALA A 259 -25.95 -57.16 -1.51
C ALA A 259 -24.93 -57.86 -0.60
N LYS A 260 -23.68 -57.39 -0.54
CA LYS A 260 -22.61 -57.92 0.32
C LYS A 260 -22.38 -57.11 1.60
N LEU A 261 -23.06 -55.97 1.74
CA LEU A 261 -23.13 -55.15 2.95
C LEU A 261 -24.40 -55.50 3.73
#